data_AF-A0A815BUV0-F1
#
_entry.id   AF-A0A815BUV0-F1
#
_cell.length_a   1.000
_cell.length_b   1.000
_cell.length_c   1.000
_cell.angle_alpha   90.00
_cell.angle_beta   90.00
_cell.angle_gamma   90.00
#
_symmetry.space_group_name_H-M   'P 1'
#
loop_
_entity.id
_entity.type
_entity.pdbx_description
1 polymer ?
#
loop_
_entity_poly.entity_id
_entity_poly.type
_entity_poly.pdbx_seq_one_letter_code
_entity_poly.pdbx_strand_id
1 'polypeptide(L)'
;MFPGGSCPTVSIGGLTLDGGIGFLSRKYGLTCDLLCELEIVLADGSTVTASNNNEYNDLFWACKGAARLLYGGAMSRMRLCDTAFYHQQALFSGQFLVRWHRHEGEGPCTSWITNFYDEMRPYVGPYAYANYGDGDLDDYGVAY
;
A
#
# COMPACT_ATOMS: atom_id res chain seq x y z
N MET A 1 -15.92 17.41 -10.64
CA MET A 1 -14.98 16.50 -11.34
C MET A 1 -14.11 15.84 -10.28
N PHE A 2 -13.78 14.55 -10.41
CA PHE A 2 -13.10 13.77 -9.37
C PHE A 2 -11.71 13.29 -9.87
N PRO A 3 -10.59 13.57 -9.16
CA PRO A 3 -9.25 13.14 -9.51
C PRO A 3 -9.00 11.68 -9.10
N GLY A 4 -9.65 10.75 -9.81
CA GLY A 4 -9.42 9.31 -9.65
C GLY A 4 -8.16 8.82 -10.37
N GLY A 5 -7.83 7.54 -10.17
CA GLY A 5 -6.71 6.87 -10.81
C GLY A 5 -6.90 6.67 -12.32
N SER A 6 -5.83 6.29 -13.02
CA SER A 6 -5.84 6.03 -14.46
C SER A 6 -6.48 4.69 -14.85
N CYS A 7 -6.53 3.74 -13.91
CA CYS A 7 -7.06 2.39 -14.12
C CYS A 7 -8.50 2.27 -13.61
N PRO A 8 -9.50 2.05 -14.49
CA PRO A 8 -10.92 2.07 -14.10
C PRO A 8 -11.33 1.00 -13.07
N THR A 9 -10.55 -0.07 -12.97
CA THR A 9 -10.83 -1.22 -12.08
C THR A 9 -10.21 -1.07 -10.69
N VAL A 10 -9.40 -0.04 -10.44
CA VAL A 10 -8.79 0.19 -9.12
C VAL A 10 -9.86 0.63 -8.12
N SER A 11 -9.87 0.01 -6.95
CA SER A 11 -10.80 0.36 -5.87
C SER A 11 -10.57 1.80 -5.37
N ILE A 12 -11.68 2.51 -5.18
CA ILE A 12 -11.67 3.89 -4.67
C ILE A 12 -11.14 3.99 -3.24
N GLY A 13 -11.39 2.97 -2.41
CA GLY A 13 -10.96 2.94 -1.02
C GLY A 13 -9.44 2.93 -0.91
N GLY A 14 -8.80 1.92 -1.49
CA GLY A 14 -7.34 1.82 -1.49
C GLY A 14 -6.65 3.01 -2.16
N LEU A 15 -7.19 3.49 -3.30
CA LEU A 15 -6.65 4.67 -4.00
C LEU A 15 -6.67 5.92 -3.11
N THR A 16 -7.80 6.20 -2.45
CA THR A 16 -7.98 7.40 -1.62
C THR A 16 -7.11 7.33 -0.37
N LEU A 17 -7.05 6.15 0.27
CA LEU A 17 -6.33 5.98 1.51
C LEU A 17 -4.79 5.97 1.35
N ASP A 18 -4.30 5.76 0.13
CA ASP A 18 -2.89 5.78 -0.25
C ASP A 18 -2.46 7.07 -0.98
N GLY A 19 -3.33 8.09 -0.98
CA GLY A 19 -3.09 9.36 -1.66
C GLY A 19 -3.89 9.47 -2.96
N GLY A 20 -3.57 8.63 -3.94
CA GLY A 20 -4.32 8.54 -5.20
C GLY A 20 -3.90 9.58 -6.23
N ILE A 21 -3.04 9.16 -7.16
CA ILE A 21 -2.54 9.98 -8.27
C ILE A 21 -3.30 9.63 -9.56
N GLY A 22 -3.69 10.65 -10.31
CA GLY A 22 -4.30 10.52 -11.63
C GLY A 22 -4.07 11.73 -12.53
N PHE A 23 -4.65 11.70 -13.73
CA PHE A 23 -4.48 12.74 -14.75
C PHE A 23 -4.88 14.14 -14.28
N LEU A 24 -5.82 14.20 -13.35
CA LEU A 24 -6.38 15.43 -12.82
C LEU A 24 -5.65 15.95 -11.58
N SER A 25 -4.68 15.20 -11.03
CA SER A 25 -4.07 15.53 -9.74
C SER A 25 -3.32 16.87 -9.75
N ARG A 26 -2.73 17.26 -10.89
CA ARG A 26 -2.08 18.57 -11.02
C ARG A 26 -3.03 19.76 -10.87
N LYS A 27 -4.32 19.57 -11.14
CA LYS A 27 -5.33 20.65 -11.10
C LYS A 27 -6.17 20.62 -9.83
N TYR A 28 -6.43 19.44 -9.28
CA TYR A 28 -7.39 19.25 -8.19
C TYR A 28 -6.81 18.60 -6.93
N GLY A 29 -5.51 18.32 -6.90
CA GLY A 29 -4.88 17.59 -5.79
C GLY A 29 -5.01 16.07 -5.94
N LEU A 30 -4.45 15.34 -4.97
CA LEU A 30 -4.57 13.89 -4.87
C LEU A 30 -6.02 13.49 -4.56
N THR A 31 -6.37 12.22 -4.80
CA THR A 31 -7.69 11.70 -4.42
C THR A 31 -7.96 11.90 -2.93
N CYS A 32 -6.95 11.69 -2.07
CA CYS A 32 -7.04 11.88 -0.64
C CYS A 32 -7.30 13.33 -0.26
N ASP A 33 -6.85 14.33 -1.03
CA ASP A 33 -7.05 15.73 -0.69
C ASP A 33 -8.54 16.08 -0.61
N LEU A 34 -9.38 15.39 -1.38
CA LEU A 34 -10.83 15.54 -1.44
C LEU A 34 -11.60 14.64 -0.45
N LEU A 35 -10.91 13.84 0.37
CA LEU A 35 -11.55 13.04 1.39
C LEU A 35 -12.14 13.97 2.47
N CYS A 36 -13.44 13.81 2.75
CA CYS A 36 -14.17 14.61 3.75
C CYS A 36 -14.33 13.87 5.07
N GLU A 37 -14.66 12.58 5.01
CA GLU A 37 -14.95 11.73 6.15
C GLU A 37 -14.75 10.24 5.81
N LEU A 38 -14.55 9.42 6.83
CA LEU A 38 -14.46 7.96 6.75
C LEU A 38 -15.26 7.32 7.87
N GLU A 39 -15.96 6.24 7.57
CA GLU A 39 -16.44 5.30 8.59
C GLU A 39 -15.39 4.21 8.79
N ILE A 40 -14.91 4.05 10.02
CA ILE A 40 -13.79 3.17 10.37
C ILE A 40 -14.22 2.26 11.51
N VAL A 41 -13.95 0.97 11.35
CA VAL A 41 -14.04 -0.01 12.44
C VAL A 41 -12.71 -0.01 13.18
N LEU A 42 -12.73 0.31 14.47
CA LEU A 42 -11.57 0.33 15.34
C LEU A 42 -11.18 -1.08 15.79
N ALA A 43 -10.00 -1.20 16.40
CA ALA A 43 -9.44 -2.46 16.90
C ALA A 43 -10.35 -3.19 17.89
N ASP A 44 -11.16 -2.45 18.65
CA ASP A 44 -12.09 -2.98 19.64
C ASP A 44 -13.45 -3.38 19.04
N GLY A 45 -13.60 -3.26 17.71
CA GLY A 45 -14.81 -3.55 16.96
C GLY A 45 -15.84 -2.42 16.97
N SER A 46 -15.57 -1.29 17.62
CA SER A 46 -16.45 -0.12 17.56
C SER A 46 -16.31 0.61 16.22
N THR A 47 -17.39 1.23 15.75
CA THR A 47 -17.38 2.03 14.52
C THR A 47 -17.34 3.51 14.87
N VAL A 48 -16.45 4.25 14.22
CA VAL A 48 -16.33 5.71 14.35
C VAL A 48 -16.40 6.38 12.99
N THR A 49 -16.88 7.62 12.97
CA THR A 49 -16.78 8.50 11.81
C THR A 49 -15.61 9.45 12.03
N ALA A 50 -14.55 9.33 11.24
CA ALA A 50 -13.37 10.18 11.32
C ALA A 50 -13.46 11.33 10.30
N SER A 51 -13.21 12.55 10.75
CA SER A 51 -13.19 13.75 9.90
C SER A 51 -12.18 14.76 10.45
N ASN A 52 -11.88 15.79 9.67
CA ASN A 52 -11.00 16.87 10.12
C ASN A 52 -11.54 17.68 11.32
N ASN A 53 -12.84 17.57 11.61
CA ASN A 53 -13.55 18.48 12.51
C ASN A 53 -14.06 17.80 13.80
N ASN A 54 -13.58 16.59 14.11
CA ASN A 54 -13.99 15.85 15.31
C ASN A 54 -12.78 15.30 16.09
N GLU A 55 -13.05 14.55 17.16
CA GLU A 55 -12.01 13.97 18.02
C GLU A 55 -11.13 12.92 17.32
N TYR A 56 -11.50 12.42 16.14
CA TYR A 56 -10.75 11.43 15.35
C TYR A 56 -9.96 12.08 14.18
N ASN A 57 -9.61 13.36 14.29
CA ASN A 57 -8.90 14.08 13.23
C ASN A 57 -7.49 13.53 12.95
N ASP A 58 -6.86 12.91 13.95
CA ASP A 58 -5.57 12.24 13.84
C ASP A 58 -5.68 10.96 13.00
N LEU A 59 -6.72 10.17 13.25
CA LEU A 59 -7.07 8.99 12.45
C LEU A 59 -7.45 9.39 11.02
N PHE A 60 -8.27 10.44 10.87
CA PHE A 60 -8.60 11.01 9.57
C PHE A 60 -7.34 11.42 8.80
N TRP A 61 -6.41 12.13 9.44
CA TRP A 61 -5.15 12.55 8.82
C TRP A 61 -4.26 11.38 8.44
N ALA A 62 -4.14 10.36 9.30
CA ALA A 62 -3.42 9.13 9.00
C ALA A 62 -3.99 8.40 7.77
N CYS A 63 -5.31 8.43 7.59
CA CYS A 63 -5.95 7.85 6.41
C CYS A 63 -5.76 8.66 5.11
N LYS A 64 -5.22 9.89 5.14
CA LYS A 64 -4.93 10.69 3.94
C LYS A 64 -3.55 10.39 3.32
N GLY A 65 -3.21 9.12 3.13
CA GLY A 65 -2.00 8.71 2.41
C GLY A 65 -1.07 7.75 3.14
N ALA A 66 -1.40 7.33 4.37
CA ALA A 66 -0.59 6.35 5.10
C ALA A 66 -1.26 4.98 5.24
N ALA A 67 -2.33 4.67 4.49
CA ALA A 67 -2.98 3.36 4.66
C ALA A 67 -2.14 2.17 4.18
N ARG A 68 -1.32 2.30 3.11
CA ARG A 68 -0.27 1.29 2.84
C ARG A 68 0.81 1.25 3.91
N LEU A 69 0.98 2.33 4.68
CA LEU A 69 2.00 2.48 5.72
C LEU A 69 1.47 2.11 7.11
N LEU A 70 0.33 1.43 7.21
CA LEU A 70 -0.14 0.79 8.45
C LEU A 70 0.76 -0.39 8.91
N TYR A 71 1.96 -0.46 8.36
CA TYR A 71 3.14 -1.11 8.89
C TYR A 71 3.57 -0.44 10.20
N GLY A 72 3.35 -1.11 11.34
CA GLY A 72 3.73 -0.63 12.67
C GLY A 72 2.61 0.09 13.44
N GLY A 73 3.00 0.94 14.39
CA GLY A 73 2.07 1.83 15.11
C GLY A 73 0.97 1.14 15.93
N ALA A 74 -0.28 1.57 15.74
CA ALA A 74 -1.44 0.96 16.42
C ALA A 74 -1.86 -0.38 15.84
N MET A 75 -1.63 -0.57 14.53
CA MET A 75 -1.91 -1.82 13.82
C MET A 75 -1.01 -2.96 14.28
N SER A 76 0.27 -2.69 14.58
CA SER A 76 1.18 -3.74 15.13
C SER A 76 0.75 -4.31 16.49
N ARG A 77 -0.23 -3.69 17.17
CA ARG A 77 -0.81 -4.17 18.44
C ARG A 77 -2.05 -5.05 18.26
N MET A 78 -2.62 -5.13 17.05
CA MET A 78 -3.75 -6.01 16.75
C MET A 78 -3.27 -7.46 16.55
N ARG A 79 -4.11 -8.47 16.83
CA ARG A 79 -3.72 -9.86 16.53
C ARG A 79 -3.73 -10.06 15.01
N LEU A 80 -2.81 -10.87 14.49
CA LEU A 80 -2.71 -11.15 13.05
C LEU A 80 -4.02 -11.66 12.46
N CYS A 81 -4.80 -12.44 13.23
CA CYS A 81 -6.10 -12.94 12.81
C CYS A 81 -7.24 -11.92 12.86
N ASP A 82 -7.01 -10.73 13.41
CA ASP A 82 -8.02 -9.67 13.51
C ASP A 82 -7.94 -8.68 12.33
N THR A 83 -6.92 -8.79 11.45
CA THR A 83 -6.71 -7.88 10.34
C THR A 83 -6.43 -8.62 9.03
N ALA A 84 -6.78 -8.02 7.90
CA ALA A 84 -6.42 -8.53 6.57
C ALA A 84 -4.96 -8.22 6.19
N PHE A 85 -4.17 -7.62 7.10
CA PHE A 85 -2.79 -7.19 6.87
C PHE A 85 -1.82 -8.04 7.69
N TYR A 86 -1.41 -9.17 7.13
CA TYR A 86 -0.47 -10.10 7.76
C TYR A 86 0.88 -9.43 8.10
N HIS A 87 1.36 -8.53 7.24
CA HIS A 87 2.65 -7.83 7.41
C HIS A 87 2.58 -6.55 8.26
N GLN A 88 1.60 -6.42 9.16
CA GLN A 88 1.35 -5.23 9.99
C GLN A 88 2.52 -4.80 10.91
N GLN A 89 3.59 -5.58 11.03
CA GLN A 89 4.80 -5.24 11.80
C GLN A 89 6.00 -4.84 10.93
N ALA A 90 5.87 -4.85 9.60
CA ALA A 90 6.93 -4.34 8.74
C ALA A 90 7.24 -2.87 9.09
N LEU A 91 8.44 -2.39 8.75
CA LEU A 91 8.81 -0.98 8.92
C LEU A 91 8.63 -0.19 7.62
N PHE A 92 8.73 -0.87 6.48
CA PHE A 92 8.54 -0.33 5.14
C PHE A 92 8.26 -1.49 4.17
N SER A 93 7.69 -1.17 3.02
CA SER A 93 7.58 -2.05 1.86
C SER A 93 8.32 -1.41 0.69
N GLY A 94 9.31 -2.11 0.14
CA GLY A 94 10.07 -1.67 -1.03
C GLY A 94 9.60 -2.39 -2.28
N GLN A 95 9.61 -1.69 -3.41
CA GLN A 95 9.42 -2.29 -4.73
C GLN A 95 10.60 -1.89 -5.62
N PHE A 96 11.23 -2.88 -6.24
CA PHE A 96 12.26 -2.68 -7.24
C PHE A 96 11.61 -2.87 -8.61
N LEU A 97 11.68 -1.84 -9.45
CA LEU A 97 11.04 -1.83 -10.77
C LEU A 97 12.07 -1.54 -11.85
N VAL A 98 12.10 -2.38 -12.87
CA VAL A 98 12.84 -2.12 -14.11
C VAL A 98 11.83 -2.02 -15.26
N ARG A 99 12.09 -1.09 -16.17
CA ARG A 99 11.31 -0.90 -17.39
C ARG A 99 12.23 -0.99 -18.60
N TRP A 100 11.75 -1.63 -19.66
CA TRP A 100 12.41 -1.65 -20.96
C TRP A 100 11.40 -1.32 -22.07
N HIS A 101 11.91 -0.81 -23.19
CA HIS A 101 11.09 -0.34 -24.31
C HIS A 101 11.03 -1.31 -25.50
N ARG A 102 11.96 -2.26 -25.59
CA ARG A 102 12.06 -3.26 -26.67
C ARG A 102 12.32 -4.63 -26.08
N HIS A 103 11.81 -5.69 -26.71
CA HIS A 103 11.99 -7.09 -26.26
C HIS A 103 13.46 -7.45 -26.02
N GLU A 104 14.39 -6.88 -26.79
CA GLU A 104 15.85 -7.09 -26.62
C GLU A 104 16.36 -6.71 -25.22
N GLY A 105 15.67 -5.80 -24.52
CA GLY A 105 16.02 -5.37 -23.16
C GLY A 105 15.49 -6.30 -22.05
N GLU A 106 14.57 -7.21 -22.37
CA GLU A 106 13.90 -8.05 -21.36
C GLU A 106 14.88 -8.95 -20.60
N GLY A 107 15.77 -9.66 -21.32
CA GLY A 107 16.77 -10.53 -20.71
C GLY A 107 17.71 -9.78 -19.77
N PRO A 108 18.44 -8.73 -20.25
CA PRO A 108 19.33 -7.95 -19.40
C PRO A 108 18.63 -7.29 -18.20
N CYS A 109 17.42 -6.77 -18.39
CA CYS A 109 16.63 -6.16 -17.33
C CYS A 109 16.20 -7.17 -16.26
N THR A 110 15.77 -8.37 -16.69
CA THR A 110 15.38 -9.46 -15.80
C THR A 110 16.59 -9.96 -15.01
N SER A 111 17.73 -10.22 -15.67
CA SER A 111 18.94 -10.64 -14.98
C SER A 111 19.44 -9.60 -13.97
N TRP A 112 19.34 -8.30 -14.30
CA TRP A 112 19.74 -7.24 -13.38
C TRP A 112 18.84 -7.19 -12.14
N ILE A 113 17.52 -7.23 -12.31
CA ILE A 113 16.59 -7.14 -11.18
C ILE A 113 16.68 -8.38 -10.28
N THR A 114 16.89 -9.57 -10.86
CA THR A 114 17.11 -10.80 -10.10
C THR A 114 18.41 -10.75 -9.29
N ASN A 115 19.53 -10.36 -9.92
CA ASN A 115 20.81 -10.23 -9.19
C ASN A 115 20.72 -9.19 -8.07
N PHE A 116 20.10 -8.03 -8.36
CA PHE A 116 19.91 -6.99 -7.36
C PHE A 116 19.01 -7.47 -6.21
N TYR A 117 17.95 -8.21 -6.51
CA TYR A 117 17.09 -8.81 -5.49
C TYR A 117 17.88 -9.80 -4.62
N ASP A 118 18.69 -10.68 -5.21
CA ASP A 118 19.55 -11.64 -4.50
C ASP A 118 20.56 -10.94 -3.58
N GLU A 119 21.17 -9.84 -4.03
CA GLU A 119 22.04 -9.01 -3.20
C GLU A 119 21.30 -8.36 -2.02
N MET A 120 20.02 -8.04 -2.20
CA MET A 120 19.17 -7.45 -1.16
C MET A 120 18.58 -8.49 -0.19
N ARG A 121 18.52 -9.79 -0.55
CA ARG A 121 17.90 -10.85 0.29
C ARG A 121 18.35 -10.87 1.75
N PRO A 122 19.63 -10.60 2.11
CA PRO A 122 20.04 -10.56 3.52
C PRO A 122 19.45 -9.39 4.33
N TYR A 123 18.95 -8.34 3.65
CA TYR A 123 18.50 -7.09 4.25
C TYR A 123 16.98 -6.90 4.23
N VAL A 124 16.26 -7.73 3.47
CA VAL A 124 14.80 -7.68 3.35
C VAL A 124 14.17 -8.95 3.93
N GLY A 125 12.97 -8.83 4.48
CA GLY A 125 12.24 -10.00 4.99
C GLY A 125 11.81 -10.95 3.87
N PRO A 126 11.51 -12.22 4.17
CA PRO A 126 11.07 -13.23 3.20
C PRO A 126 9.60 -13.02 2.76
N TYR A 127 9.11 -11.79 2.81
CA TYR A 127 7.71 -11.44 2.71
C TYR A 127 7.46 -10.69 1.41
N ALA A 128 6.31 -10.97 0.79
CA ALA A 128 5.85 -10.24 -0.38
C ALA A 128 4.56 -9.49 -0.09
N TYR A 129 4.37 -8.37 -0.78
CA TYR A 129 3.14 -7.62 -0.68
C TYR A 129 2.06 -8.31 -1.51
N ALA A 130 0.90 -8.63 -0.91
CA ALA A 130 -0.18 -9.41 -1.51
C ALA A 130 -0.61 -8.96 -2.93
N ASN A 131 -0.51 -7.66 -3.25
CA ASN A 131 -0.88 -7.16 -4.58
C ASN A 131 0.24 -7.31 -5.64
N TYR A 132 1.46 -7.64 -5.24
CA TYR A 132 2.61 -7.91 -6.10
C TYR A 132 3.06 -9.35 -5.86
N GLY A 133 2.36 -10.27 -6.52
CA GLY A 133 2.69 -11.70 -6.53
C GLY A 133 4.16 -11.92 -6.93
N ASP A 134 4.93 -12.57 -6.07
CA ASP A 134 6.28 -13.03 -6.39
C ASP A 134 6.20 -14.53 -6.71
N GLY A 135 6.46 -14.86 -7.97
CA GLY A 135 6.37 -16.23 -8.49
C GLY A 135 7.52 -17.13 -8.05
N ASP A 136 8.60 -16.54 -7.51
CA ASP A 136 9.82 -17.24 -7.13
C ASP A 136 9.86 -17.59 -5.63
N LEU A 137 8.74 -17.38 -4.92
CA LEU A 137 8.60 -17.74 -3.50
C LEU A 137 8.30 -19.22 -3.32
N ASP A 138 9.08 -19.86 -2.46
CA ASP A 138 8.93 -21.30 -2.15
C ASP A 138 7.72 -21.61 -1.23
N ASP A 139 7.37 -20.70 -0.32
CA ASP A 139 6.29 -20.88 0.67
C ASP A 139 5.36 -19.66 0.73
N TYR A 140 4.35 -19.68 -0.14
CA TYR A 140 3.31 -18.66 -0.22
C TYR A 140 2.54 -18.48 1.10
N GLY A 141 2.39 -19.53 1.92
CA GLY A 141 1.62 -19.46 3.16
C GLY A 141 2.32 -18.69 4.28
N VAL A 142 3.63 -18.53 4.17
CA VAL A 142 4.45 -17.74 5.11
C VAL A 142 4.77 -16.35 4.55
N ALA A 143 4.87 -16.23 3.22
CA ALA A 143 5.23 -14.98 2.56
C ALA A 143 4.08 -13.97 2.45
N TYR A 144 2.82 -14.41 2.56
CA TYR A 144 1.61 -13.59 2.43
C TYR A 144 0.74 -13.57 3.68
#